data_AF-A0A8S2ZLP6-F1
#
_entry.id   AF-A0A8S2ZLP6-F1
#
_cell.length_a   1.000
_cell.length_b   1.000
_cell.length_c   1.000
_cell.angle_alpha   90.00
_cell.angle_beta   90.00
_cell.angle_gamma   90.00
#
_symmetry.space_group_name_H-M   'P 1'
#
loop_
_entity.id
_entity.type
_entity.pdbx_description
1 polymer ?
#
loop_
_entity_poly.entity_id
_entity_poly.type
_entity_poly.pdbx_seq_one_letter_code
_entity_poly.pdbx_strand_id
1 'polypeptide(L)'
;MDLILTAWVTELMTGASVNQATVSVFDKKQETNQQGLCTIRTLSTENNEGGILVVEKDEDTCMVVDIYHHKSYFNVYVWHVFNDRGLYKPNEDVHIKGYVRLLKVESEAKLPSYAQGTIDYTINDPRGQKLEESK
;
A
#
# COMPACT_ATOMS: atom_id res chain seq x y z
N MET A 1 3.96 -0.46 -2.47
CA MET A 1 3.91 -1.19 -1.19
C MET A 1 3.66 -2.64 -1.51
N ASP A 2 4.51 -3.55 -1.04
CA ASP A 2 4.34 -4.98 -1.31
C ASP A 2 3.16 -5.51 -0.50
N LEU A 3 2.23 -6.19 -1.16
CA LEU A 3 1.13 -6.87 -0.49
C LEU A 3 1.59 -8.30 -0.16
N ILE A 4 1.36 -8.70 1.09
CA ILE A 4 1.57 -10.08 1.54
C ILE A 4 0.20 -10.75 1.61
N LEU A 5 -0.02 -11.75 0.76
CA LEU A 5 -1.19 -12.62 0.83
C LEU A 5 -0.80 -13.93 1.50
N THR A 6 -1.51 -14.30 2.56
CA THR A 6 -1.39 -15.62 3.20
C THR A 6 -2.67 -16.39 2.95
N ALA A 7 -2.56 -17.57 2.33
CA ALA A 7 -3.68 -18.48 2.12
C ALA A 7 -3.58 -19.64 3.09
N TRP A 8 -4.74 -20.07 3.60
CA TRP A 8 -4.93 -21.29 4.37
C TRP A 8 -5.90 -22.20 3.63
N VAL A 9 -5.43 -23.37 3.21
CA VAL A 9 -6.19 -24.32 2.41
C VAL A 9 -6.58 -25.51 3.28
N THR A 10 -7.88 -25.78 3.32
CA THR A 10 -8.48 -26.85 4.11
C THR A 10 -9.42 -27.69 3.26
N GLU A 11 -9.52 -28.98 3.58
CA GLU A 11 -10.56 -29.85 3.05
C GLU A 11 -11.92 -29.37 3.57
N LEU A 12 -12.91 -29.19 2.68
CA LEU A 12 -14.21 -28.61 3.04
C LEU A 12 -14.99 -29.48 4.04
N MET A 13 -14.88 -30.80 3.93
CA MET A 13 -15.66 -31.73 4.76
C MET A 13 -15.13 -31.83 6.20
N THR A 14 -13.81 -31.79 6.36
CA THR A 14 -13.16 -32.11 7.64
C THR A 14 -12.50 -30.90 8.30
N GLY A 15 -12.22 -29.84 7.52
CA GLY A 15 -11.37 -28.74 7.95
C GLY A 15 -9.88 -29.11 8.06
N ALA A 16 -9.48 -30.31 7.64
CA ALA A 16 -8.09 -30.73 7.69
C ALA A 16 -7.22 -29.90 6.74
N SER A 17 -5.98 -29.63 7.16
CA SER A 17 -5.02 -28.86 6.36
C SER A 17 -4.59 -29.63 5.11
N VAL A 18 -4.55 -28.96 3.97
CA VAL A 18 -4.16 -29.56 2.69
C VAL A 18 -2.72 -29.18 2.36
N ASN A 19 -1.81 -30.15 2.39
CA ASN A 19 -0.40 -29.97 2.02
C ASN A 19 -0.23 -30.05 0.49
N GLN A 20 0.73 -29.28 -0.06
CA GLN A 20 1.07 -29.26 -1.49
C GLN A 20 -0.13 -28.98 -2.40
N ALA A 21 -1.02 -28.09 -2.00
CA ALA A 21 -1.99 -27.47 -2.90
C ALA A 21 -1.32 -26.28 -3.57
N THR A 22 -1.47 -26.16 -4.89
CA THR A 22 -0.92 -25.02 -5.64
C THR A 22 -1.88 -23.86 -5.55
N VAL A 23 -1.45 -22.77 -4.92
CA VAL A 23 -2.20 -21.53 -4.79
C VAL A 23 -1.65 -20.51 -5.79
N SER A 24 -2.53 -19.87 -6.56
CA SER A 24 -2.16 -18.93 -7.61
C SER A 24 -2.96 -17.64 -7.53
N VAL A 25 -2.29 -16.51 -7.75
CA VAL A 25 -2.89 -15.17 -7.83
C VAL A 25 -2.05 -14.32 -8.79
N PHE A 26 -2.70 -13.67 -9.76
CA PHE A 26 -2.02 -12.98 -10.87
C PHE A 26 -1.01 -13.90 -11.59
N ASP A 27 0.25 -13.48 -11.70
CA ASP A 27 1.37 -14.23 -12.28
C ASP A 27 2.13 -15.08 -11.24
N LYS A 28 1.69 -15.09 -9.98
CA LYS A 28 2.38 -15.75 -8.87
C LYS A 28 1.71 -17.07 -8.49
N LYS A 29 2.53 -18.05 -8.13
CA LYS A 29 2.09 -19.34 -7.59
C LYS A 29 2.94 -19.73 -6.38
N GLN A 30 2.34 -20.46 -5.44
CA GLN A 30 3.03 -21.05 -4.29
C GLN A 30 2.32 -22.31 -3.80
N GLU A 31 3.06 -23.28 -3.27
CA GLU A 31 2.48 -24.48 -2.65
C GLU A 31 2.25 -24.29 -1.14
N THR A 32 1.19 -24.92 -0.64
CA THR A 32 0.94 -25.01 0.80
C THR A 32 1.89 -25.97 1.50
N ASN A 33 2.26 -25.64 2.74
CA ASN A 33 3.02 -26.52 3.62
C ASN A 33 2.10 -27.53 4.35
N GLN A 34 2.66 -28.33 5.26
CA GLN A 34 1.92 -29.33 6.05
C GLN A 34 0.77 -28.74 6.90
N GLN A 35 0.78 -27.44 7.16
CA GLN A 35 -0.29 -26.72 7.89
C GLN A 35 -1.34 -26.13 6.94
N GLY A 36 -1.26 -26.43 5.64
CA GLY A 36 -2.14 -25.86 4.62
C GLY A 36 -1.85 -24.40 4.31
N LEU A 37 -0.70 -23.88 4.73
CA LEU A 37 -0.38 -22.46 4.60
C LEU A 37 0.60 -22.20 3.45
N CYS A 38 0.35 -21.13 2.69
CA CYS A 38 1.34 -20.55 1.79
C CYS A 38 1.31 -19.01 1.88
N THR A 39 2.42 -18.37 1.50
CA THR A 39 2.51 -16.92 1.43
C THR A 39 3.02 -16.49 0.05
N ILE A 40 2.29 -15.56 -0.57
CA ILE A 40 2.63 -14.98 -1.87
C ILE A 40 2.87 -13.49 -1.67
N ARG A 41 4.06 -13.03 -2.06
CA ARG A 41 4.36 -11.60 -2.17
C ARG A 41 3.90 -11.14 -3.55
N THR A 42 2.97 -10.20 -3.57
CA THR A 42 2.47 -9.61 -4.82
C THR A 42 2.66 -8.10 -4.81
N LEU A 43 2.92 -7.53 -5.98
CA LEU A 43 3.07 -6.09 -6.15
C LEU A 43 1.66 -5.51 -6.32
N SER A 44 1.29 -4.66 -5.36
CA SER A 44 0.28 -3.60 -5.44
C SER A 44 -0.79 -3.72 -6.54
N THR A 45 -2.05 -3.88 -6.13
CA THR A 45 -3.22 -3.53 -6.96
C THR A 45 -3.29 -2.00 -7.08
N GLU A 46 -2.42 -1.38 -7.88
CA GLU A 46 -2.52 0.08 -8.14
C GLU A 46 -3.93 0.47 -8.64
N ASN A 47 -4.67 -0.48 -9.20
CA ASN A 47 -6.01 -0.30 -9.72
C ASN A 47 -7.16 -0.82 -8.84
N ASN A 48 -6.93 -1.25 -7.60
CA ASN A 48 -8.00 -1.87 -6.78
C ASN A 48 -8.67 -3.08 -7.48
N GLU A 49 -8.02 -3.63 -8.50
CA GLU A 49 -8.50 -4.79 -9.26
C GLU A 49 -8.35 -6.00 -8.33
N GLY A 50 -9.47 -6.46 -7.79
CA GLY A 50 -9.52 -7.67 -6.96
C GLY A 50 -8.89 -8.83 -7.73
N GLY A 51 -7.85 -9.43 -7.17
CA GLY A 51 -7.24 -10.63 -7.74
C GLY A 51 -8.17 -11.83 -7.58
N ILE A 52 -8.08 -12.78 -8.52
CA ILE A 52 -8.69 -14.11 -8.37
C ILE A 52 -7.62 -15.02 -7.77
N LEU A 53 -7.93 -15.65 -6.63
CA LEU A 53 -7.12 -16.71 -6.05
C LEU A 53 -7.67 -18.04 -6.56
N VAL A 54 -6.82 -18.85 -7.18
CA VAL A 54 -7.16 -20.21 -7.62
C VAL A 54 -6.28 -21.20 -6.88
N VAL A 55 -6.88 -22.24 -6.33
CA VAL A 55 -6.19 -23.33 -5.65
C VAL A 55 -6.46 -24.64 -6.40
N GLU A 56 -5.39 -25.35 -6.73
CA GLU A 56 -5.42 -26.63 -7.45
C GLU A 56 -4.77 -27.71 -6.58
N LYS A 57 -5.44 -28.85 -6.44
CA LYS A 57 -4.89 -30.05 -5.80
C LYS A 57 -5.41 -31.28 -6.53
N ASP A 58 -4.51 -31.99 -7.22
CA ASP A 58 -4.86 -33.16 -8.02
C ASP A 58 -5.96 -32.83 -9.05
N GLU A 59 -7.18 -33.36 -8.88
CA GLU A 59 -8.34 -33.07 -9.76
C GLU A 59 -9.23 -31.93 -9.23
N ASP A 60 -9.02 -31.50 -7.99
CA ASP A 60 -9.84 -30.47 -7.35
C ASP A 60 -9.35 -29.06 -7.69
N THR A 61 -10.30 -28.18 -7.96
CA THR A 61 -10.05 -26.75 -8.15
C THR A 61 -11.04 -25.94 -7.34
N CYS A 62 -10.56 -24.96 -6.60
CA CYS A 62 -11.41 -23.94 -5.98
C CYS A 62 -10.90 -22.54 -6.32
N MET A 63 -11.82 -21.58 -6.30
CA MET A 63 -11.49 -20.19 -6.58
C MET A 63 -12.18 -19.26 -5.59
N VAL A 64 -11.46 -18.20 -5.22
CA VAL A 64 -11.99 -17.06 -4.47
C VAL A 64 -11.81 -15.83 -5.35
N VAL A 65 -12.94 -15.25 -5.74
CA VAL A 65 -12.99 -13.97 -6.46
C VAL A 65 -13.18 -12.83 -5.47
N ASP A 66 -13.05 -11.59 -5.95
CA ASP A 66 -13.36 -10.39 -5.17
C ASP A 66 -12.59 -10.31 -3.84
N ILE A 67 -11.28 -10.60 -3.88
CA ILE A 67 -10.40 -10.48 -2.72
C ILE A 67 -10.20 -9.00 -2.42
N TYR A 68 -11.15 -8.44 -1.67
CA TYR A 68 -11.05 -7.12 -1.11
C TYR A 68 -10.06 -7.15 0.04
N HIS A 69 -8.91 -6.52 -0.17
CA HIS A 69 -8.10 -6.11 0.95
C HIS A 69 -8.78 -4.87 1.54
N HIS A 70 -9.22 -4.94 2.79
CA HIS A 70 -9.40 -3.71 3.54
C HIS A 70 -8.02 -3.09 3.68
N LYS A 71 -7.82 -1.91 3.09
CA LYS A 71 -6.66 -1.09 3.44
C LYS A 71 -6.74 -0.88 4.94
N SER A 72 -5.83 -1.53 5.68
CA SER A 72 -5.50 -1.06 7.01
C SER A 72 -5.08 0.39 6.84
N TYR A 73 -5.87 1.30 7.39
CA TYR A 73 -5.52 2.70 7.40
C TYR A 73 -4.30 2.82 8.31
N PHE A 74 -3.14 2.96 7.69
CA PHE A 74 -1.92 3.22 8.43
C PHE A 74 -1.91 4.68 8.89
N ASN A 75 -1.15 4.95 9.94
CA ASN A 75 -0.83 6.32 10.28
C ASN A 75 -0.11 6.96 9.08
N VAL A 76 -0.62 8.07 8.58
CA VAL A 76 -0.07 8.76 7.41
C VAL A 76 0.32 10.18 7.78
N TYR A 77 1.42 10.65 7.21
CA TYR A 77 1.74 12.07 7.23
C TYR A 77 0.92 12.77 6.15
N VAL A 78 0.19 13.80 6.54
CA VAL A 78 -0.53 14.70 5.65
C VAL A 78 0.08 16.08 5.76
N TRP A 79 0.15 16.80 4.64
CA TRP A 79 0.74 18.13 4.62
C TRP A 79 -0.13 19.12 3.86
N HIS A 80 0.01 20.38 4.25
CA HIS A 80 -0.54 21.51 3.51
C HIS A 80 0.57 22.53 3.32
N VAL A 81 0.80 22.88 2.05
CA VAL A 81 1.84 23.83 1.64
C VAL A 81 1.16 25.01 0.97
N PHE A 82 1.58 26.20 1.34
CA PHE A 82 1.06 27.46 0.83
C PHE A 82 2.17 28.48 0.72
N ASN A 83 1.92 29.52 -0.06
CA ASN A 83 2.81 30.66 -0.22
C ASN A 83 2.02 31.95 0.02
N ASP A 84 2.70 33.09 -0.02
CA ASP A 84 2.07 34.36 0.34
C ASP A 84 1.11 34.88 -0.74
N ARG A 85 1.36 34.59 -2.04
CA ARG A 85 0.67 35.29 -3.16
C ARG A 85 0.61 34.58 -4.52
N GLY A 86 1.20 33.39 -4.68
CA GLY A 86 1.09 32.57 -5.89
C GLY A 86 1.90 33.01 -7.12
N LEU A 87 2.27 34.30 -7.23
CA LEU A 87 3.05 34.83 -8.35
C LEU A 87 4.26 35.64 -7.85
N TYR A 88 5.41 35.39 -8.48
CA TYR A 88 6.70 36.00 -8.17
C TYR A 88 7.39 36.44 -9.46
N LYS A 89 8.11 37.56 -9.41
CA LYS A 89 8.94 38.03 -10.53
C LYS A 89 10.30 37.33 -10.52
N PRO A 90 11.02 37.34 -11.66
CA PRO A 90 12.41 36.90 -11.67
C PRO A 90 13.25 37.61 -10.61
N ASN A 91 14.08 36.84 -9.90
CA ASN A 91 14.95 37.30 -8.81
C ASN A 91 14.22 37.80 -7.54
N GLU A 92 12.92 37.51 -7.38
CA GLU A 92 12.26 37.70 -6.08
C GLU A 92 12.48 36.50 -5.16
N ASP A 93 12.55 36.79 -3.86
CA ASP A 93 12.55 35.77 -2.82
C ASP A 93 11.17 35.12 -2.70
N VAL A 94 11.15 33.80 -2.88
CA VAL A 94 9.94 32.98 -2.72
C VAL A 94 9.89 32.44 -1.29
N HIS A 95 8.81 32.77 -0.59
CA HIS A 95 8.56 32.27 0.77
C HIS A 95 7.49 31.19 0.71
N ILE A 96 7.86 29.97 1.11
CA ILE A 96 6.98 28.81 1.19
C ILE A 96 6.79 28.45 2.65
N LYS A 97 5.55 28.21 3.04
CA LYS A 97 5.16 27.81 4.39
C LYS A 97 4.33 26.55 4.30
N GLY A 98 4.34 25.78 5.37
CA GLY A 98 3.52 24.59 5.45
C GLY A 98 3.51 23.99 6.83
N TYR A 99 2.62 23.04 7.02
CA TYR A 99 2.61 22.18 8.19
C TYR A 99 2.43 20.74 7.75
N VAL A 100 3.12 19.84 8.44
CA VAL A 100 2.94 18.41 8.33
C VAL A 100 2.25 17.93 9.60
N ARG A 101 1.26 17.06 9.46
CA ARG A 101 0.57 16.42 10.56
C ARG A 101 0.60 14.91 10.41
N LEU A 102 0.71 14.21 11.54
CA LEU A 102 0.50 12.77 11.60
C LEU A 102 -0.99 12.51 11.80
N LEU A 103 -1.65 12.01 10.76
CA LEU A 103 -2.99 11.45 10.87
C LEU A 103 -2.87 10.04 11.41
N LYS A 104 -3.22 9.85 12.69
CA LYS A 104 -3.30 8.54 13.29
C LYS A 104 -4.69 7.96 13.07
N VAL A 105 -4.73 6.70 12.67
CA VAL A 105 -6.00 6.00 12.50
C VAL A 105 -6.21 5.17 13.75
N GLU A 106 -6.97 5.75 14.66
CA GLU A 106 -7.35 5.15 15.95
C GLU A 106 -8.87 4.97 15.97
N SER A 107 -9.38 4.20 16.93
CA SER A 107 -10.83 4.00 17.12
C SER A 107 -11.60 5.29 17.46
N GLU A 108 -10.88 6.34 17.89
CA GLU A 108 -11.44 7.65 18.20
C GLU A 108 -10.93 8.72 17.23
N ALA A 109 -11.83 9.60 16.79
CA ALA A 109 -11.46 10.75 15.97
C ALA A 109 -10.70 11.78 16.81
N LYS A 110 -9.42 11.99 16.47
CA LYS A 110 -8.56 13.01 17.11
C LYS A 110 -8.02 13.97 16.06
N LEU A 111 -7.78 15.21 16.47
CA LEU A 111 -7.08 16.17 15.61
C LEU A 111 -5.66 15.68 15.34
N PRO A 112 -5.21 15.67 14.07
CA PRO A 112 -3.86 15.22 13.73
C PRO A 112 -2.79 16.08 14.42
N SER A 113 -1.79 15.43 15.02
CA SER A 113 -0.69 16.11 15.71
C SER A 113 0.31 16.68 14.72
N TYR A 114 1.00 17.78 15.05
CA TYR A 114 2.13 18.24 14.24
C TYR A 114 3.20 17.16 14.18
N ALA A 115 3.67 16.86 12.97
CA ALA A 115 4.81 15.97 12.78
C ALA A 115 6.08 16.61 13.34
N GLN A 116 7.00 15.76 13.79
CA GLN A 116 8.34 16.15 14.23
C GLN A 116 9.37 15.54 13.28
N GLY A 117 10.44 16.26 12.99
CA GLY A 117 11.53 15.78 12.14
C GLY A 117 11.95 16.77 11.06
N THR A 118 12.71 16.26 10.10
CA THR A 118 13.17 16.99 8.90
C THR A 118 12.26 16.66 7.72
N ILE A 119 12.16 17.58 6.77
CA ILE A 119 11.41 17.40 5.53
C ILE A 119 12.39 17.59 4.39
N ASP A 120 12.41 16.60 3.49
CA ASP A 120 13.09 16.75 2.23
C ASP A 120 12.19 17.43 1.19
N TYR A 121 12.77 18.32 0.40
CA TYR A 121 12.03 19.03 -0.66
C TYR A 121 12.85 19.12 -1.94
N THR A 122 12.14 19.27 -3.05
CA THR A 122 12.73 19.52 -4.36
C THR A 122 11.99 20.68 -5.01
N ILE A 123 12.73 21.63 -5.56
CA ILE A 123 12.21 22.74 -6.35
C ILE A 123 12.40 22.39 -7.82
N ASN A 124 11.31 22.43 -8.59
CA ASN A 124 11.32 22.16 -10.02
C ASN A 124 10.90 23.40 -10.82
N ASP A 125 11.43 23.54 -12.03
CA ASP A 125 10.98 24.54 -13.00
C ASP A 125 9.59 24.15 -13.59
N PRO A 126 8.94 25.04 -14.36
CA PRO A 126 7.64 24.75 -14.98
C PRO A 126 7.65 23.57 -15.97
N ARG A 127 8.81 23.08 -16.40
CA ARG A 127 8.99 21.92 -17.27
C ARG A 127 9.39 20.66 -16.48
N GLY A 128 9.34 20.72 -15.15
CA GLY A 128 9.67 19.61 -14.25
C GLY A 128 11.18 19.37 -14.07
N GLN A 129 12.05 20.27 -14.51
CA GLN A 129 13.50 20.15 -14.29
C GLN A 129 13.87 20.59 -12.89
N LYS A 130 14.70 19.80 -12.18
CA LYS A 130 15.16 20.14 -10.83
C LYS A 130 16.03 21.39 -10.84
N LEU A 131 15.66 22.36 -10.00
CA LEU A 131 16.43 23.57 -9.72
C LEU A 131 17.25 23.42 -8.44
N GLU A 132 16.64 22.85 -7.39
CA GLU A 132 17.26 22.72 -6.06
C GLU A 132 16.61 21.57 -5.26
N GLU A 133 17.29 21.07 -4.24
CA GLU A 133 16.77 20.12 -3.26
C GLU A 133 17.33 20.38 -1.86
N SER A 134 16.63 19.90 -0.82
CA SER A 134 17.14 19.89 0.55
C SER A 134 18.43 19.07 0.67
N LYS A 135 19.29 19.44 1.63
CA LYS A 135 20.48 18.68 2.00
C LYS A 135 20.21 17.71 3.14
#